data_AF-A0A7I9VDA4-F1
#
_entry.id   AF-A0A7I9VDA4-F1
#
_cell.length_a   1.000
_cell.length_b   1.000
_cell.length_c   1.000
_cell.angle_alpha   90.00
_cell.angle_beta   90.00
_cell.angle_gamma   90.00
#
_symmetry.space_group_name_H-M   'P 1'
#
loop_
_entity.id
_entity.type
_entity.pdbx_description
1 polymer ?
#
loop_
_entity_poly.entity_id
_entity_poly.type
_entity_poly.pdbx_seq_one_letter_code
_entity_poly.pdbx_strand_id
1 'polypeptide(L)' 'MSIQVNARLDDETNDRLEMLARRTGRTKSFYAKEFIERGLNDLEDHFLLKDALDEFYTSDDEGTPHDAVDWDNLGHD' A
#
# COMPACT_ATOMS: atom_id res chain seq x y z
N MET A 1 20.93 7.49 5.37
CA MET A 1 20.97 7.00 6.77
C MET A 1 20.04 5.78 6.84
N SER A 2 20.43 4.68 7.48
CA SER A 2 19.60 3.47 7.59
C SER A 2 19.16 3.25 9.04
N ILE A 3 17.86 3.02 9.25
CA ILE A 3 17.27 2.71 10.57
C ILE A 3 16.89 1.23 10.58
N GLN A 4 17.10 0.54 11.71
CA GLN A 4 16.71 -0.86 11.88
C GLN A 4 15.35 -0.97 12.59
N VAL A 5 14.49 -1.83 12.07
CA VAL A 5 13.20 -2.19 12.67
C VAL A 5 13.27 -3.65 13.09
N ASN A 6 12.81 -3.96 14.30
CA ASN A 6 12.69 -5.33 14.81
C ASN A 6 11.21 -5.70 14.94
N ALA A 7 10.83 -6.86 14.39
CA ALA A 7 9.48 -7.39 14.46
C ALA A 7 9.53 -8.87 14.84
N ARG A 8 8.54 -9.32 15.61
CA ARG A 8 8.32 -10.74 15.88
C ARG A 8 7.42 -11.31 14.80
N LEU A 9 7.80 -12.47 14.27
CA LEU A 9 7.06 -13.20 13.24
C LEU A 9 6.64 -14.54 13.81
N ASP A 10 5.52 -15.07 13.31
CA ASP A 10 5.17 -16.48 13.52
C ASP A 10 6.06 -17.39 12.67
N ASP A 11 6.01 -18.69 12.99
CA ASP A 11 6.83 -19.70 12.33
C ASP A 11 6.49 -19.80 10.83
N GLU A 12 5.20 -19.71 10.48
CA GLU A 12 4.73 -19.78 9.09
C GLU A 12 5.33 -18.66 8.23
N THR A 13 5.30 -17.42 8.73
CA THR A 13 5.85 -16.27 8.01
C THR A 13 7.36 -16.37 7.88
N ASN A 14 8.05 -16.80 8.94
CA ASN A 14 9.50 -17.02 8.86
C ASN A 14 9.85 -18.11 7.83
N ASP A 15 9.09 -19.19 7.77
CA ASP A 15 9.32 -20.29 6.81
C ASP A 15 9.07 -19.86 5.36
N ARG A 16 8.03 -19.05 5.12
CA ARG A 16 7.77 -18.46 3.79
C ARG A 16 8.91 -17.55 3.34
N LEU A 17 9.45 -16.71 4.24
CA LEU A 17 10.61 -15.86 3.96
C LEU A 17 11.87 -16.69 3.70
N GLU A 18 12.09 -17.75 4.48
CA GLU A 18 13.21 -18.69 4.33
C GLU A 18 13.15 -19.40 2.96
N MET A 19 11.98 -19.86 2.53
CA MET A 19 11.79 -20.46 1.22
C MET A 19 12.11 -19.48 0.08
N LEU A 20 11.64 -18.23 0.18
CA LEU A 20 11.94 -17.20 -0.83
C LEU A 20 13.44 -16.92 -0.90
N ALA A 21 14.08 -16.74 0.26
CA ALA A 21 15.52 -16.52 0.37
C ALA A 21 16.32 -17.65 -0.31
N ARG A 22 15.99 -18.91 -0.01
CA ARG A 22 16.66 -20.08 -0.61
C ARG A 22 16.48 -20.18 -2.12
N ARG A 23 15.28 -19.86 -2.61
CA ARG A 23 14.96 -19.97 -4.05
C ARG A 23 15.66 -18.93 -4.91
N THR A 24 15.98 -17.76 -4.35
CA THR A 24 16.50 -16.62 -5.13
C THR A 24 17.92 -16.22 -4.76
N GLY A 25 18.50 -16.82 -3.72
CA GLY A 25 19.83 -16.47 -3.22
C GLY A 25 19.87 -15.13 -2.49
N ARG A 26 18.73 -14.61 -2.04
CA ARG A 26 18.62 -13.36 -1.26
C ARG A 26 18.40 -13.64 0.22
N THR A 27 18.48 -12.62 1.07
CA THR A 27 18.26 -12.76 2.51
C THR A 27 16.77 -12.66 2.86
N LYS A 28 16.37 -13.22 4.01
CA LYS A 28 15.02 -13.00 4.57
C LYS A 28 14.73 -11.52 4.80
N SER A 29 15.73 -10.77 5.27
CA SER A 29 15.61 -9.32 5.52
C SER A 29 15.36 -8.52 4.25
N PHE A 30 15.89 -8.96 3.10
CA PHE A 30 15.57 -8.34 1.81
C PHE A 30 14.08 -8.45 1.49
N TYR A 31 13.51 -9.65 1.63
CA TYR A 31 12.08 -9.85 1.39
C TYR A 31 11.19 -9.19 2.43
N ALA A 32 11.54 -9.25 3.71
CA ALA A 32 10.80 -8.55 4.76
C ALA A 32 10.74 -7.04 4.47
N LYS A 33 11.86 -6.44 4.04
CA LYS A 33 11.90 -5.04 3.60
C LYS A 33 10.97 -4.80 2.41
N GLU A 34 11.08 -5.58 1.35
CA GLU A 34 10.23 -5.43 0.15
C GLU A 34 8.74 -5.54 0.47
N PHE A 35 8.35 -6.47 1.35
CA PHE A 35 6.96 -6.62 1.78
C PHE A 35 6.48 -5.43 2.61
N ILE A 36 7.32 -4.88 3.49
CA ILE A 36 6.98 -3.68 4.26
C ILE A 36 6.79 -2.49 3.31
N GLU A 37 7.70 -2.27 2.36
CA GLU A 37 7.60 -1.14 1.41
C GLU A 37 6.33 -1.25 0.55
N ARG A 38 6.01 -2.45 0.05
CA ARG A 38 4.77 -2.67 -0.73
C ARG A 38 3.53 -2.50 0.13
N GLY A 39 3.52 -3.07 1.33
CA GLY A 39 2.39 -2.93 2.25
C GLY A 39 2.16 -1.50 2.71
N LEU A 40 3.22 -0.69 2.83
CA LEU A 40 3.10 0.74 3.12
C LEU A 40 2.40 1.47 1.97
N ASN A 41 2.78 1.22 0.71
CA ASN A 41 2.09 1.83 -0.43
C ASN A 41 0.59 1.47 -0.43
N ASP A 42 0.26 0.20 -0.24
CA ASP A 42 -1.14 -0.26 -0.21
C ASP A 42 -1.94 0.39 0.95
N LEU A 43 -1.29 0.58 2.11
CA LEU A 43 -1.90 1.24 3.27
C LEU A 43 -2.06 2.74 3.05
N GLU A 44 -1.04 3.40 2.49
CA GLU A 44 -1.08 4.83 2.15
C GLU A 44 -2.22 5.11 1.17
N ASP A 45 -2.35 4.32 0.10
CA ASP A 45 -3.47 4.42 -0.85
C ASP A 45 -4.82 4.21 -0.16
N HIS A 46 -4.92 3.25 0.75
CA HIS A 46 -6.15 2.99 1.51
C HIS A 46 -6.53 4.18 2.41
N PHE A 47 -5.56 4.75 3.14
CA PHE A 47 -5.81 5.88 4.04
C PHE A 47 -6.10 7.15 3.24
N LEU A 48 -5.41 7.41 2.14
CA LEU A 48 -5.69 8.53 1.24
C LEU A 48 -7.13 8.45 0.70
N LEU A 49 -7.56 7.26 0.25
CA LEU A 49 -8.94 7.07 -0.21
C LEU A 49 -9.95 7.27 0.92
N LYS A 50 -9.67 6.72 2.10
CA LYS A 50 -10.54 6.86 3.27
C LYS A 50 -10.69 8.32 3.67
N ASP A 51 -9.59 9.06 3.75
CA ASP A 51 -9.60 10.46 4.15
C ASP A 51 -10.32 11.32 3.10
N ALA A 52 -10.10 11.07 1.81
CA ALA A 52 -10.83 11.74 0.72
C ALA A 52 -12.35 11.44 0.77
N LEU A 53 -12.73 10.21 1.12
CA LEU A 53 -14.13 9.82 1.26
C LEU A 53 -14.79 10.46 2.49
N ASP A 54 -14.07 10.51 3.62
CA ASP A 54 -14.52 11.19 4.83
C ASP A 54 -14.68 12.71 4.59
N GLU A 55 -13.79 13.33 3.82
CA GLU A 55 -13.90 14.71 3.38
C GLU A 55 -15.15 14.92 2.51
N PHE A 56 -15.34 14.08 1.49
CA PHE A 56 -16.50 14.14 0.60
C PHE A 56 -17.84 13.97 1.34
N TYR A 57 -17.93 13.06 2.32
CA TYR A 57 -19.15 12.92 3.12
C TYR A 57 -19.38 14.06 4.10
N THR A 58 -18.32 14.80 4.46
CA THR A 58 -18.43 15.97 5.33
C THR A 58 -18.68 17.24 4.52
N SER A 59 -18.33 17.26 3.23
CA SER A 59 -18.71 18.32 2.31
C SER A 59 -20.18 18.16 1.87
N ASP A 60 -20.81 19.26 1.46
CA ASP A 60 -22.16 19.26 0.87
C ASP A 60 -22.09 19.00 -0.66
N ASP A 61 -20.99 18.36 -1.12
CA ASP A 61 -20.75 18.13 -2.55
C ASP A 61 -21.61 16.97 -3.07
N GLU A 62 -22.24 17.18 -4.22
CA GLU A 62 -22.94 16.11 -4.92
C GLU A 62 -21.95 15.23 -5.70
N GLY A 63 -22.04 13.92 -5.50
CA GLY A 63 -21.23 12.96 -6.25
C GLY A 63 -21.59 12.98 -7.72
N THR A 64 -20.58 13.00 -8.60
CA THR A 64 -20.81 12.92 -10.04
C THR A 64 -20.99 11.45 -10.45
N PRO A 65 -22.11 11.06 -11.08
CA PRO A 65 -22.30 9.71 -11.57
C PRO A 65 -21.33 9.43 -12.73
N HIS A 66 -20.83 8.19 -12.82
CA HIS A 66 -19.75 7.79 -13.74
C HIS A 66 -20.02 8.11 -15.22
N ASP A 67 -21.28 8.06 -15.66
CA ASP A 67 -21.71 8.36 -17.03
C ASP A 67 -21.77 9.86 -17.36
N ALA A 68 -21.79 10.71 -16.33
CA ALA A 68 -21.69 12.16 -16.45
C ALA A 68 -20.25 12.69 -16.33
N VAL A 69 -19.27 11.80 -16.10
CA VAL A 69 -17.85 12.17 -16.01
C VAL A 69 -17.29 12.47 -17.40
N ASP A 70 -16.82 13.70 -17.60
CA ASP A 70 -16.10 14.12 -18.80
C ASP A 70 -14.63 13.70 -18.70
N TRP A 71 -14.35 12.47 -19.15
CA TRP A 71 -13.00 11.88 -19.12
C TRP A 71 -11.99 12.61 -20.00
N ASP A 72 -12.45 13.30 -21.05
CA ASP A 72 -11.58 14.01 -21.98
C ASP A 72 -11.07 15.35 -21.40
N ASN A 73 -11.66 15.82 -20.30
CA ASN A 73 -11.39 17.12 -19.69
C ASN A 73 -11.05 17.03 -18.19
N LEU A 74 -10.83 15.81 -17.68
CA LEU A 74 -10.39 15.55 -16.31
C LEU A 74 -8.90 15.89 -16.18
N GLY A 75 -8.61 17.15 -15.88
CA GLY A 75 -7.34 17.66 -15.33
C GLY A 75 -6.07 16.93 -15.78
N HIS A 76 -5.55 17.27 -16.97
CA HIS A 76 -4.15 17.03 -17.29
C HIS A 76 -3.30 18.15 -16.65
N ASP A 77 -2.90 17.99 -15.39
CA ASP A 77 -1.84 18.78 -14.74
C ASP A 77 -0.80 17.84 -14.10
#